data_AF-A0A914RGS1-F1
#
_entry.id   AF-A0A914RGS1-F1
#
_cell.length_a   1.000
_cell.length_b   1.000
_cell.length_c   1.000
_cell.angle_alpha   90.00
_cell.angle_beta   90.00
_cell.angle_gamma   90.00
#
_symmetry.space_group_name_H-M   'P 1'
#
loop_
_entity.id
_entity.type
_entity.pdbx_description
1 polymer ?
#
loop_
_entity_poly.entity_id
_entity_poly.type
_entity_poly.pdbx_seq_one_letter_code
_entity_poly.pdbx_strand_id
1 'polypeptide(L)'
;GANNQANAGASGSLSSSSSVVANQTLTWQSILSQLLGSAISSGVGNAQSNVILNGGKAENGVSASGVVSGINNGGNGNINTEVNAEANMNNDLHNVSNIMSGSASGKNYTSIVSANNIQSNAAGFNNGTYLRILFTYIEHK
;
A
#
# COMPACT_ATOMS: atom_id res chain seq x y z
N GLY A 1 -7.98 -24.48 -2.24
CA GLY A 1 -7.19 -24.00 -1.10
C GLY A 1 -7.42 -22.52 -0.93
N ALA A 2 -7.72 -22.07 0.28
CA ALA A 2 -7.78 -20.66 0.63
C ALA A 2 -6.35 -20.19 0.92
N ASN A 3 -5.82 -19.27 0.14
CA ASN A 3 -4.53 -18.65 0.41
C ASN A 3 -4.76 -17.15 0.52
N ASN A 4 -5.06 -16.72 1.73
CA ASN A 4 -4.93 -15.32 2.09
C ASN A 4 -3.45 -15.04 2.31
N GLN A 5 -2.84 -14.29 1.40
CA GLN A 5 -1.46 -13.86 1.49
C GLN A 5 -1.45 -12.34 1.61
N ALA A 6 -0.99 -11.86 2.75
CA ALA A 6 -0.73 -10.45 2.94
C ALA A 6 0.74 -10.26 3.26
N ASN A 7 1.38 -9.36 2.52
CA ASN A 7 2.78 -9.04 2.65
C ASN A 7 2.93 -7.51 2.65
N ALA A 8 3.66 -6.98 3.62
CA ALA A 8 3.98 -5.57 3.69
C ALA A 8 5.48 -5.42 3.94
N GLY A 9 6.11 -4.51 3.21
CA GLY A 9 7.55 -4.29 3.26
C GLY A 9 7.90 -2.82 3.12
N ALA A 10 8.88 -2.39 3.89
CA ALA A 10 9.45 -1.05 3.83
C ALA A 10 10.97 -1.18 3.73
N SER A 11 11.59 -0.40 2.86
CA SER A 11 13.04 -0.44 2.63
C SER A 11 13.61 0.91 2.23
N GLY A 12 14.94 1.04 2.32
CA GLY A 12 15.68 2.23 1.90
C GLY A 12 15.57 3.38 2.90
N SER A 13 15.47 3.10 4.20
CA SER A 13 15.09 4.08 5.20
C SER A 13 15.99 4.07 6.44
N LEU A 14 16.05 5.22 7.11
CA LEU A 14 16.56 5.36 8.48
C LEU A 14 15.56 4.78 9.50
N SER A 15 14.27 4.81 9.17
CA SER A 15 13.19 4.17 9.92
C SER A 15 12.18 3.52 8.98
N SER A 16 12.01 2.20 9.11
CA SER A 16 11.04 1.39 8.38
C SER A 16 10.12 0.65 9.33
N SER A 17 8.83 0.61 9.03
CA SER A 17 7.88 -0.28 9.71
C SER A 17 6.93 -0.88 8.70
N SER A 18 6.62 -2.16 8.85
CA SER A 18 5.52 -2.79 8.14
C SER A 18 4.69 -3.63 9.09
N SER A 19 3.40 -3.73 8.80
CA SER A 19 2.44 -4.52 9.57
C SER A 19 1.44 -5.17 8.63
N VAL A 20 1.06 -6.39 8.98
CA VAL A 20 0.04 -7.17 8.29
C VAL A 20 -0.90 -7.75 9.33
N VAL A 21 -2.20 -7.56 9.11
CA VAL A 21 -3.25 -8.25 9.85
C VAL A 21 -4.14 -8.96 8.83
N ALA A 22 -4.27 -10.27 8.97
CA ALA A 22 -5.12 -11.10 8.13
C ALA A 22 -6.06 -11.93 9.00
N ASN A 23 -7.37 -11.75 8.81
CA ASN A 23 -8.41 -12.52 9.48
C ASN A 23 -9.36 -13.13 8.45
N GLN A 24 -9.61 -14.43 8.55
CA GLN A 24 -10.52 -15.14 7.66
C GLN A 24 -11.40 -16.11 8.44
N THR A 25 -12.68 -16.10 8.12
CA THR A 25 -13.63 -17.13 8.54
C THR A 25 -14.32 -17.70 7.31
N LEU A 26 -14.18 -19.01 7.11
CA LEU A 26 -14.86 -19.75 6.06
C LEU A 26 -16.05 -20.48 6.67
N THR A 27 -17.25 -20.19 6.18
CA THR A 27 -18.45 -20.96 6.51
C THR A 27 -18.93 -21.70 5.27
N TRP A 28 -19.83 -22.69 5.46
CA TRP A 28 -20.44 -23.42 4.35
C TRP A 28 -21.21 -22.52 3.37
N GLN A 29 -21.68 -21.35 3.82
CA GLN A 29 -22.48 -20.43 3.02
C GLN A 29 -21.74 -19.14 2.63
N SER A 30 -20.59 -18.82 3.25
CA SER A 30 -19.94 -17.53 3.06
C SER A 30 -18.43 -17.51 3.31
N ILE A 31 -17.78 -16.52 2.69
CA ILE A 31 -16.41 -16.13 2.98
C ILE A 31 -16.45 -14.74 3.62
N LEU A 32 -15.92 -14.64 4.83
CA LEU A 32 -15.58 -13.38 5.49
C LEU A 32 -14.06 -13.28 5.55
N SER A 33 -13.49 -12.24 4.97
CA SER A 33 -12.05 -12.02 4.98
C SER A 33 -11.74 -10.53 5.14
N GLN A 34 -10.87 -10.22 6.08
CA GLN A 34 -10.30 -8.88 6.25
C GLN A 34 -8.77 -8.98 6.15
N LEU A 35 -8.21 -8.23 5.22
CA LEU A 35 -6.78 -8.07 5.03
C LEU A 35 -6.43 -6.60 5.19
N LEU A 36 -5.48 -6.32 6.08
CA LEU A 36 -4.93 -5.01 6.33
C LEU A 36 -3.42 -5.10 6.18
N GLY A 37 -2.84 -4.22 5.38
CA GLY A 37 -1.39 -4.11 5.23
C GLY A 37 -0.97 -2.66 5.27
N SER A 38 0.10 -2.38 6.01
CA SER A 38 0.69 -1.05 6.09
C SER A 38 2.20 -1.16 5.97
N ALA A 39 2.80 -0.29 5.17
CA ALA A 39 4.24 -0.13 5.07
C ALA A 39 4.57 1.36 5.07
N ILE A 40 5.49 1.75 5.94
CA ILE A 40 5.97 3.12 6.10
C ILE A 40 7.50 3.09 6.08
N SER A 41 8.10 4.00 5.31
CA SER A 41 9.53 4.06 5.09
C SER A 41 9.97 5.52 4.98
N SER A 42 10.96 5.92 5.80
CA SER A 42 11.57 7.26 5.77
C SER A 42 13.08 7.17 5.65
N GLY A 43 13.68 7.75 4.61
CA GLY A 43 15.10 7.65 4.32
C GLY A 43 15.71 8.92 3.74
N VAL A 44 17.03 8.97 3.76
CA VAL A 44 17.81 10.04 3.12
C VAL A 44 18.23 9.56 1.74
N GLY A 45 17.94 10.34 0.71
CA GLY A 45 18.25 10.01 -0.69
C GLY A 45 17.25 9.06 -1.35
N ASN A 46 16.71 8.06 -0.63
CA ASN A 46 15.65 7.19 -1.14
C ASN A 46 14.75 6.69 -0.01
N ALA A 47 13.54 6.19 -0.34
CA ALA A 47 12.70 5.36 0.53
C ALA A 47 11.64 4.65 -0.31
N GLN A 48 11.24 3.45 0.11
CA GLN A 48 10.17 2.67 -0.53
C GLN A 48 9.30 1.96 0.51
N SER A 49 7.99 1.98 0.25
CA SER A 49 6.96 1.22 0.97
C SER A 49 6.15 0.41 -0.02
N ASN A 50 5.87 -0.84 0.31
CA ASN A 50 5.07 -1.75 -0.49
C ASN A 50 4.08 -2.53 0.37
N VAL A 51 2.90 -2.77 -0.19
CA VAL A 51 1.89 -3.66 0.39
C VAL A 51 1.29 -4.49 -0.73
N ILE A 52 1.11 -5.78 -0.46
CA ILE A 52 0.45 -6.74 -1.34
C ILE A 52 -0.51 -7.55 -0.48
N LEU A 53 -1.81 -7.42 -0.74
CA LEU A 53 -2.88 -8.18 -0.12
C LEU A 53 -3.55 -9.03 -1.19
N ASN A 54 -3.67 -10.33 -0.93
CA ASN A 54 -4.43 -11.26 -1.75
C ASN A 54 -5.28 -12.12 -0.82
N GLY A 55 -6.57 -12.27 -1.12
CA GLY A 55 -7.44 -13.12 -0.34
C GLY A 55 -8.66 -13.63 -1.09
N GLY A 56 -9.25 -14.69 -0.56
CA GLY A 56 -10.40 -15.38 -1.15
C GLY A 56 -10.05 -16.69 -1.85
N LYS A 57 -10.92 -17.12 -2.77
CA LYS A 57 -10.77 -18.34 -3.58
C LYS A 57 -10.70 -18.00 -5.07
N ALA A 58 -10.28 -18.94 -5.92
CA ALA A 58 -9.97 -18.72 -7.35
C ALA A 58 -11.05 -17.93 -8.12
N GLU A 59 -12.33 -18.11 -7.82
CA GLU A 59 -13.44 -17.44 -8.49
C GLU A 59 -14.04 -16.26 -7.70
N ASN A 60 -13.65 -16.07 -6.44
CA ASN A 60 -14.19 -15.06 -5.54
C ASN A 60 -13.06 -14.49 -4.67
N GLY A 61 -12.27 -13.60 -5.28
CA GLY A 61 -11.00 -13.10 -4.75
C GLY A 61 -10.89 -11.59 -4.78
N VAL A 62 -10.05 -11.07 -3.88
CA VAL A 62 -9.60 -9.67 -3.86
C VAL A 62 -8.08 -9.63 -3.91
N SER A 63 -7.55 -8.66 -4.67
CA SER A 63 -6.13 -8.32 -4.69
C SER A 63 -5.99 -6.82 -4.57
N ALA A 64 -5.13 -6.38 -3.66
CA ALA A 64 -4.79 -4.98 -3.44
C ALA A 64 -3.28 -4.89 -3.32
N SER A 65 -2.62 -4.21 -4.24
CA SER A 65 -1.19 -3.95 -4.15
C SER A 65 -0.88 -2.49 -4.40
N GLY A 66 0.09 -1.99 -3.66
CA GLY A 66 0.55 -0.61 -3.74
C GLY A 66 2.04 -0.55 -3.47
N VAL A 67 2.73 0.26 -4.26
CA VAL A 67 4.13 0.63 -4.04
C VAL A 67 4.21 2.14 -4.12
N VAL A 68 4.84 2.74 -3.12
CA VAL A 68 5.32 4.12 -3.21
C VAL A 68 6.83 4.08 -3.03
N SER A 69 7.54 4.73 -3.95
CA SER A 69 8.99 4.88 -3.91
C SER A 69 9.36 6.32 -4.20
N GLY A 70 10.43 6.80 -3.59
CA GLY A 70 10.97 8.11 -3.89
C GLY A 70 12.48 8.14 -3.85
N ILE A 71 13.03 9.11 -4.58
CA ILE A 71 14.46 9.36 -4.73
C ILE A 71 14.71 10.86 -4.73
N ASN A 72 15.72 11.29 -3.97
CA ASN A 72 16.30 12.63 -4.01
C ASN A 72 17.73 12.50 -4.54
N ASN A 73 17.93 12.95 -5.78
CA ASN A 73 19.25 13.00 -6.41
C ASN A 73 20.06 14.15 -5.82
N GLY A 74 20.70 13.89 -4.68
CA GLY A 74 21.48 14.86 -3.93
C GLY A 74 21.96 14.36 -2.58
N GLY A 75 21.45 13.23 -2.09
CA GLY A 75 21.91 12.57 -0.87
C GLY A 75 21.58 13.31 0.44
N ASN A 76 20.96 14.49 0.36
CA ASN A 76 20.67 15.35 1.51
C ASN A 76 19.17 15.65 1.67
N GLY A 77 18.31 14.99 0.89
CA GLY A 77 16.86 15.11 0.99
C GLY A 77 16.23 13.91 1.67
N ASN A 78 15.18 14.15 2.45
CA ASN A 78 14.37 13.12 3.09
C ASN A 78 13.23 12.70 2.16
N ILE A 79 13.05 11.39 2.02
CA ILE A 79 11.93 10.77 1.34
C ILE A 79 11.12 10.02 2.39
N ASN A 80 9.81 10.28 2.45
CA ASN A 80 8.86 9.48 3.22
C ASN A 80 7.86 8.83 2.27
N THR A 81 7.60 7.56 2.46
CA THR A 81 6.65 6.78 1.66
C THR A 81 5.79 5.94 2.57
N GLU A 82 4.51 5.85 2.24
CA GLU A 82 3.52 5.11 3.00
C GLU A 82 2.54 4.45 2.04
N VAL A 83 2.26 3.19 2.31
CA VAL A 83 1.21 2.42 1.64
C VAL A 83 0.35 1.80 2.73
N ASN A 84 -0.93 2.10 2.72
CA ASN A 84 -1.95 1.42 3.52
C ASN A 84 -2.92 0.76 2.55
N ALA A 85 -3.19 -0.51 2.75
CA ALA A 85 -4.14 -1.27 1.95
C ALA A 85 -5.14 -1.96 2.88
N GLU A 86 -6.39 -1.96 2.46
CA GLU A 86 -7.46 -2.70 3.10
C GLU A 86 -8.26 -3.44 2.03
N ALA A 87 -8.45 -4.74 2.26
CA ALA A 87 -9.34 -5.57 1.47
C ALA A 87 -10.30 -6.30 2.40
N ASN A 88 -11.59 -6.02 2.22
CA ASN A 88 -12.68 -6.65 2.95
C ASN A 88 -13.57 -7.41 1.96
N MET A 89 -13.85 -8.66 2.27
CA MET A 89 -14.72 -9.55 1.49
C MET A 89 -15.81 -10.07 2.41
N ASN A 90 -17.05 -9.89 1.97
CA ASN A 90 -18.23 -10.48 2.57
C ASN A 90 -19.12 -11.08 1.49
N ASN A 91 -19.03 -12.41 1.33
CA ASN A 91 -19.77 -13.14 0.31
C ASN A 91 -19.40 -12.66 -1.11
N ASP A 92 -20.34 -12.10 -1.87
CA ASP A 92 -20.11 -11.53 -3.20
C ASP A 92 -19.76 -10.04 -3.17
N LEU A 93 -19.84 -9.40 -1.99
CA LEU A 93 -19.50 -7.99 -1.81
C LEU A 93 -18.03 -7.85 -1.45
N HIS A 94 -17.29 -7.23 -2.36
CA HIS A 94 -15.89 -6.90 -2.16
C HIS A 94 -15.73 -5.38 -2.00
N ASN A 95 -14.98 -4.98 -0.99
CA ASN A 95 -14.53 -3.62 -0.80
C ASN A 95 -13.01 -3.63 -0.68
N VAL A 96 -12.34 -3.01 -1.65
CA VAL A 96 -10.88 -2.96 -1.70
C VAL A 96 -10.47 -1.51 -1.86
N SER A 97 -9.50 -1.07 -1.04
CA SER A 97 -8.99 0.29 -1.07
C SER A 97 -7.49 0.31 -0.75
N ASN A 98 -6.78 1.21 -1.42
CA ASN A 98 -5.38 1.52 -1.12
C ASN A 98 -5.27 3.03 -0.91
N ILE A 99 -4.63 3.42 0.18
CA ILE A 99 -4.18 4.78 0.43
C ILE A 99 -2.66 4.77 0.26
N MET A 100 -2.18 5.60 -0.65
CA MET A 100 -0.76 5.75 -0.93
C MET A 100 -0.36 7.19 -0.70
N SER A 101 0.66 7.39 0.12
CA SER A 101 1.17 8.72 0.46
C SER A 101 2.68 8.75 0.26
N GLY A 102 3.15 9.87 -0.25
CA GLY A 102 4.56 10.12 -0.46
C GLY A 102 4.85 11.59 -0.23
N SER A 103 5.91 11.87 0.50
CA SER A 103 6.45 13.22 0.65
C SER A 103 7.95 13.18 0.47
N ALA A 104 8.48 14.26 -0.09
CA ALA A 104 9.90 14.39 -0.30
C ALA A 104 10.31 15.83 -0.03
N SER A 105 11.41 16.00 0.70
CA SER A 105 12.02 17.28 1.01
C SER A 105 13.51 17.20 0.71
N GLY A 106 14.10 18.24 0.13
CA GLY A 106 15.52 18.26 -0.18
C GLY A 106 15.85 19.17 -1.35
N LYS A 107 17.15 19.39 -1.55
CA LYS A 107 17.68 20.16 -2.68
C LYS A 107 17.93 19.20 -3.86
N ASN A 108 17.68 19.66 -5.09
CA ASN A 108 17.83 18.94 -6.36
C ASN A 108 16.75 17.89 -6.70
N TYR A 109 16.79 17.40 -7.94
CA TYR A 109 15.82 16.53 -8.61
C TYR A 109 15.26 15.45 -7.68
N THR A 110 14.01 15.66 -7.28
CA THR A 110 13.28 14.78 -6.38
C THR A 110 12.11 14.17 -7.12
N SER A 111 11.95 12.86 -7.03
CA SER A 111 10.85 12.15 -7.66
C SER A 111 10.16 11.24 -6.64
N ILE A 112 8.83 11.21 -6.70
CA ILE A 112 7.99 10.24 -6.01
C ILE A 112 7.19 9.54 -7.09
N VAL A 113 7.24 8.21 -7.06
CA VAL A 113 6.51 7.34 -7.98
C VAL A 113 5.64 6.42 -7.14
N SER A 114 4.37 6.35 -7.50
CA SER A 114 3.42 5.42 -6.90
C SER A 114 2.79 4.56 -7.99
N ALA A 115 2.63 3.27 -7.71
CA ALA A 115 1.88 2.35 -8.54
C ALA A 115 0.94 1.55 -7.65
N ASN A 116 -0.31 1.39 -8.08
CA ASN A 116 -1.26 0.49 -7.44
C ASN A 116 -1.97 -0.40 -8.45
N ASN A 117 -2.36 -1.57 -7.97
CA ASN A 117 -3.28 -2.46 -8.65
C ASN A 117 -4.33 -2.94 -7.65
N ILE A 118 -5.60 -2.74 -7.98
CA ILE A 118 -6.75 -3.17 -7.19
C ILE A 118 -7.64 -4.00 -8.10
N GLN A 119 -7.88 -5.26 -7.72
CA GLN A 119 -8.70 -6.20 -8.48
C GLN A 119 -9.68 -6.92 -7.57
N SER A 120 -10.91 -7.07 -8.07
CA SER A 120 -11.98 -7.88 -7.47
C SER A 120 -12.62 -8.72 -8.56
N ASN A 121 -12.87 -10.01 -8.29
CA ASN A 121 -13.57 -10.93 -9.22
C ASN A 121 -15.05 -11.15 -8.86
N ALA A 122 -15.64 -10.29 -8.02
CA ALA A 122 -17.07 -10.30 -7.70
C ALA A 122 -17.69 -8.92 -7.94
N ALA A 123 -19.02 -8.86 -7.88
CA ALA A 123 -19.79 -7.62 -7.91
C ALA A 123 -19.45 -6.77 -6.67
N GLY A 124 -18.39 -5.97 -6.76
CA GLY A 124 -17.86 -5.17 -5.68
C GLY A 124 -17.39 -3.81 -6.16
N PHE A 125 -17.39 -2.83 -5.27
CA PHE A 125 -16.93 -1.47 -5.54
C PHE A 125 -15.44 -1.38 -5.21
N ASN A 126 -14.62 -1.02 -6.21
CA ASN A 126 -13.25 -0.58 -5.96
C ASN A 126 -13.32 0.87 -5.48
N ASN A 127 -13.14 1.11 -4.18
CA ASN A 127 -13.15 2.47 -3.66
C ASN A 127 -11.82 3.14 -4.03
N GLY A 128 -11.93 4.33 -4.62
CA GLY A 128 -10.88 4.95 -5.43
C GLY A 128 -9.51 5.12 -4.75
N THR A 129 -8.51 5.23 -5.60
CA THR A 129 -7.12 5.58 -5.25
C THR A 129 -7.06 7.01 -4.74
N TYR A 130 -6.71 7.22 -3.47
CA TYR A 130 -6.33 8.55 -2.97
C TYR A 130 -4.81 8.69 -2.97
N LEU A 131 -4.29 9.33 -4.01
CA LEU A 131 -2.89 9.77 -4.08
C LEU A 131 -2.81 11.19 -3.54
N ARG A 132 -2.45 11.35 -2.26
CA ARG A 132 -2.14 12.66 -1.68
C ARG A 132 -0.63 12.85 -1.70
N ILE A 133 -0.13 13.49 -2.75
CA ILE A 133 1.27 13.94 -2.80
C ILE A 133 1.33 15.35 -2.23
N LEU A 134 1.94 15.49 -1.05
CA LEU A 134 2.23 16.80 -0.47
C LEU A 134 3.67 17.18 -0.83
N PHE A 135 3.82 18.06 -1.82
CA PHE A 135 5.09 18.71 -2.09
C PHE A 135 5.25 19.88 -1.14
N THR A 136 6.14 19.74 -0.16
CA THR A 136 6.61 20.88 0.64
C THR A 136 8.06 21.15 0.25
N TYR A 137 8.25 22.06 -0.72
CA TYR A 137 9.57 22.57 -1.03
C TYR A 137 9.95 23.60 0.05
N ILE A 138 10.84 23.23 0.96
CA ILE A 138 11.42 24.15 1.94
C ILE A 138 12.83 24.48 1.48
N GLU A 139 12.98 25.68 0.92
CA GLU A 139 14.26 26.22 0.51
C GLU A 139 15.00 26.76 1.74
N HIS A 140 15.91 25.97 2.31
CA HIS A 140 16.84 26.48 3.32
C HIS A 140 17.92 27.31 2.60
N LYS A 141 17.83 28.64 2.70
CA LYS A 141 18.95 29.55 2.42
C LYS A 141 20.07 29.35 3.43
#